data_AF-A0A2V7MHC8-F1
#
_entry.id   AF-A0A2V7MHC8-F1
#
_cell.length_a   1.000
_cell.length_b   1.000
_cell.length_c   1.000
_cell.angle_alpha   90.00
_cell.angle_beta   90.00
_cell.angle_gamma   90.00
#
_symmetry.space_group_name_H-M   'P 1'
#
loop_
_entity.id
_entity.type
_entity.pdbx_description
1 polymer ?
#
loop_
_entity_poly.entity_id
_entity_poly.type
_entity_poly.pdbx_seq_one_letter_code
_entity_poly.pdbx_strand_id
1 'polypeptide(L)'
;WPGENAIGKCFVPAGGENTCAEIIGVVPDARRFSAVEDATMTFYVPFSGDGNGFITALVVRPRGKPEDWIATVRSAIQETAPNLPFASVTPLADLLAPSIRPWRLGATMFSGFALLALVLSAVGLYGVLAYVVTQRTHEMGVRVAMGAQRWDVQRLMVSHGVRVAALGAAIGAVAGLVAGRVLSSLLYGVSPRDPLVLVVAALVPVIVAAVASYLPARRASRVDPVVALRYE
;
A
#
# COMPACT_ATOMS: atom_id res chain seq x y z
N TRP A 1 -29.19 -22.46 -12.24
CA TRP A 1 -30.27 -21.82 -11.48
C TRP A 1 -30.08 -20.31 -11.44
N PRO A 2 -30.47 -19.55 -12.49
CA PRO A 2 -30.34 -18.08 -12.50
C PRO A 2 -31.46 -17.43 -11.67
N GLY A 3 -31.10 -16.63 -10.67
CA GLY A 3 -32.06 -15.86 -9.86
C GLY A 3 -32.87 -16.66 -8.83
N GLU A 4 -32.65 -17.97 -8.71
CA GLU A 4 -33.30 -18.84 -7.72
C GLU A 4 -32.33 -19.25 -6.61
N ASN A 5 -32.89 -19.58 -5.44
CA ASN A 5 -32.13 -20.21 -4.37
C ASN A 5 -31.66 -21.60 -4.81
N ALA A 6 -30.34 -21.83 -4.73
CA ALA A 6 -29.72 -23.09 -5.11
C ALA A 6 -29.88 -24.19 -4.05
N ILE A 7 -30.18 -23.83 -2.80
CA ILE A 7 -30.31 -24.78 -1.69
C ILE A 7 -31.48 -25.75 -1.94
N GLY A 8 -31.26 -27.04 -1.73
CA GLY A 8 -32.22 -28.12 -1.96
C GLY A 8 -32.34 -28.58 -3.41
N LYS A 9 -31.62 -27.94 -4.34
CA LYS A 9 -31.62 -28.33 -5.76
C LYS A 9 -30.58 -29.42 -6.01
N CYS A 10 -30.81 -30.17 -7.10
CA CYS A 10 -29.90 -31.19 -7.59
C CYS A 10 -28.69 -30.58 -8.32
N PHE A 11 -27.50 -31.04 -8.00
CA PHE A 11 -26.25 -30.79 -8.70
C PHE A 11 -25.58 -32.11 -9.05
N VAL A 12 -25.12 -32.26 -10.30
CA VAL A 12 -24.38 -33.44 -10.76
C VAL A 12 -22.95 -33.00 -11.07
N PRO A 13 -21.95 -33.37 -10.26
CA PRO A 13 -20.55 -33.02 -10.51
C PRO A 13 -20.04 -33.63 -11.81
N ALA A 14 -19.27 -32.87 -12.59
CA ALA A 14 -18.62 -33.40 -13.78
C ALA A 14 -17.63 -34.51 -13.41
N GLY A 15 -17.82 -35.72 -13.94
CA GLY A 15 -16.96 -36.88 -13.70
C GLY A 15 -17.40 -37.83 -12.57
N GLY A 16 -18.55 -37.59 -11.93
CA GLY A 16 -19.17 -38.58 -11.03
C GLY A 16 -20.03 -39.60 -11.80
N GLU A 17 -20.35 -40.73 -11.16
CA GLU A 17 -21.55 -41.49 -11.52
C GLU A 17 -22.74 -40.51 -11.48
N ASN A 18 -23.72 -40.61 -12.40
CA ASN A 18 -24.84 -39.67 -12.60
C ASN A 18 -25.82 -39.55 -11.40
N THR A 19 -25.29 -39.44 -10.20
CA THR A 19 -25.98 -39.42 -8.92
C THR A 19 -26.21 -37.96 -8.53
N CYS A 20 -27.47 -37.64 -8.27
CA CYS A 20 -27.89 -36.32 -7.85
C CYS A 20 -27.35 -35.99 -6.45
N ALA A 21 -26.51 -34.95 -6.33
CA ALA A 21 -26.10 -34.40 -5.04
C ALA A 21 -26.98 -33.19 -4.70
N GLU A 22 -27.55 -33.17 -3.50
CA GLU A 22 -28.33 -32.03 -3.02
C GLU A 22 -27.42 -30.90 -2.54
N ILE A 23 -27.70 -29.67 -2.98
CA ILE A 23 -26.99 -28.48 -2.50
C ILE A 23 -27.52 -28.11 -1.11
N ILE A 24 -26.71 -28.34 -0.07
CA ILE A 24 -27.08 -28.02 1.33
C ILE A 24 -26.66 -26.61 1.78
N GLY A 25 -25.82 -25.93 1.00
CA GLY A 25 -25.32 -24.61 1.36
C GLY A 25 -24.51 -23.94 0.26
N VAL A 26 -24.37 -22.63 0.38
CA VAL A 26 -23.56 -21.78 -0.51
C VAL A 26 -22.59 -20.99 0.35
N VAL A 27 -21.32 -21.00 -0.03
CA VAL A 27 -20.24 -20.27 0.66
C VAL A 27 -19.71 -19.13 -0.22
N PRO A 28 -19.11 -18.08 0.37
CA PRO A 28 -18.43 -17.05 -0.41
C PRO A 28 -17.31 -17.63 -1.28
N ASP A 29 -17.00 -16.95 -2.37
CA ASP A 29 -15.97 -17.37 -3.32
C ASP A 29 -14.61 -17.58 -2.63
N ALA A 30 -13.98 -18.71 -2.93
CA ALA A 30 -12.66 -19.05 -2.44
C ALA A 30 -11.66 -19.07 -3.62
N ARG A 31 -10.50 -18.46 -3.41
CA ARG A 31 -9.37 -18.55 -4.34
C ARG A 31 -8.46 -19.68 -3.91
N ARG A 32 -8.24 -20.65 -4.79
CA ARG A 32 -7.65 -21.94 -4.42
C ARG A 32 -6.16 -22.02 -4.72
N PHE A 33 -5.72 -21.54 -5.87
CA PHE A 33 -4.33 -21.74 -6.33
C PHE A 33 -3.52 -20.45 -6.37
N SER A 34 -4.17 -19.31 -6.63
CA SER A 34 -3.46 -18.04 -6.60
C SER A 34 -4.31 -16.91 -6.04
N ALA A 35 -3.58 -15.89 -5.57
CA ALA A 35 -4.13 -14.60 -5.25
C ALA A 35 -5.01 -14.06 -6.39
N VAL A 36 -4.57 -14.10 -7.65
CA VAL A 36 -5.18 -13.38 -8.79
C VAL A 36 -6.07 -14.30 -9.63
N GLU A 37 -6.50 -15.45 -9.09
CA GLU A 37 -7.35 -16.37 -9.83
C GLU A 37 -8.78 -15.82 -9.94
N ASP A 38 -9.38 -15.95 -11.12
CA ASP A 38 -10.81 -15.79 -11.30
C ASP A 38 -11.53 -16.88 -10.51
N ALA A 39 -12.65 -16.53 -9.88
CA ALA A 39 -13.46 -17.51 -9.16
C ALA A 39 -13.98 -18.57 -10.14
N THR A 40 -13.36 -19.74 -10.13
CA THR A 40 -13.80 -20.89 -10.91
C THR A 40 -14.87 -21.65 -10.13
N MET A 41 -15.73 -22.36 -10.87
CA MET A 41 -16.78 -23.18 -10.26
C MET A 41 -16.17 -24.19 -9.29
N THR A 42 -16.35 -23.95 -8.00
CA THR A 42 -15.83 -24.79 -6.93
C THR A 42 -16.98 -25.34 -6.10
N PHE A 43 -16.96 -26.65 -5.85
CA PHE A 43 -17.92 -27.31 -4.99
C PHE A 43 -17.18 -28.10 -3.89
N TYR A 44 -17.83 -28.23 -2.75
CA TYR A 44 -17.30 -28.97 -1.60
C TYR A 44 -18.20 -30.17 -1.35
N VAL A 45 -17.59 -31.35 -1.27
CA VAL A 45 -18.28 -32.59 -0.90
C VAL A 45 -17.72 -33.10 0.43
N PRO A 46 -18.55 -33.72 1.28
CA PRO A 46 -18.07 -34.42 2.45
C PRO A 46 -17.00 -35.44 2.04
N PHE A 47 -15.94 -35.54 2.83
CA PHE A 47 -14.95 -36.60 2.65
C PHE A 47 -15.56 -37.92 3.15
N SER A 48 -16.13 -38.69 2.23
CA SER A 48 -16.57 -40.06 2.48
C SER A 48 -15.44 -40.98 1.99
N GLY A 49 -14.89 -41.80 2.89
CA GLY A 49 -13.70 -42.63 2.63
C GLY A 49 -13.91 -43.78 1.64
N ASP A 50 -15.05 -43.80 0.95
CA ASP A 50 -15.50 -44.74 -0.07
C ASP A 50 -15.19 -44.26 -1.51
N GLY A 51 -14.84 -42.98 -1.69
CA GLY A 51 -14.44 -42.42 -2.98
C GLY A 51 -12.97 -42.67 -3.33
N ASN A 52 -12.69 -42.86 -4.62
CA ASN A 52 -11.34 -42.96 -5.23
C ASN A 52 -10.49 -41.66 -5.11
N GLY A 53 -10.83 -40.77 -4.18
CA GLY A 53 -10.18 -39.47 -3.99
C GLY A 53 -8.89 -39.61 -3.18
N PHE A 54 -7.75 -39.28 -3.79
CA PHE A 54 -6.49 -39.16 -3.05
C PHE A 54 -6.53 -37.92 -2.15
N ILE A 55 -6.20 -38.09 -0.87
CA ILE A 55 -5.97 -36.96 0.04
C ILE A 55 -4.69 -36.25 -0.42
N THR A 56 -4.85 -35.05 -0.98
CA THR A 56 -3.72 -34.25 -1.48
C THR A 56 -3.11 -33.34 -0.40
N ALA A 57 -3.92 -32.93 0.58
CA ALA A 57 -3.46 -32.09 1.69
C ALA A 57 -4.36 -32.21 2.92
N LEU A 58 -3.76 -32.08 4.10
CA LEU A 58 -4.45 -31.88 5.37
C LEU A 58 -4.29 -30.42 5.80
N VAL A 59 -5.40 -29.71 5.96
CA VAL A 59 -5.39 -28.31 6.41
C VAL A 59 -5.65 -28.26 7.91
N VAL A 60 -4.66 -27.74 8.66
CA VAL A 60 -4.74 -27.61 10.13
C VAL A 60 -4.77 -26.13 10.49
N ARG A 61 -5.70 -25.74 11.37
CA ARG A 61 -5.76 -24.39 11.95
C ARG A 61 -5.34 -24.42 13.43
N PRO A 62 -4.06 -24.15 13.73
CA PRO A 62 -3.58 -24.15 15.11
C PRO A 62 -4.04 -22.91 15.89
N ARG A 63 -3.96 -22.98 17.22
CA ARG A 63 -4.05 -21.80 18.09
C ARG A 63 -2.64 -21.23 18.27
N GLY A 64 -2.43 -19.98 17.86
CA GLY A 64 -1.12 -19.31 17.90
C GLY A 64 -0.40 -19.29 16.56
N LYS A 65 0.93 -19.14 16.59
CA LYS A 65 1.78 -19.03 15.39
C LYS A 65 1.91 -20.38 14.68
N PRO A 66 1.58 -20.50 13.39
CA PRO A 66 1.68 -21.76 12.65
C PRO A 66 3.07 -22.40 12.67
N GLU A 67 4.13 -21.58 12.76
CA GLU A 67 5.52 -21.98 12.78
C GLU A 67 5.85 -22.89 13.98
N ASP A 68 5.24 -22.58 15.13
CA ASP A 68 5.44 -23.31 16.39
C ASP A 68 4.81 -24.71 16.33
N TRP A 69 3.85 -24.93 15.43
CA TRP A 69 3.11 -26.19 15.30
C TRP A 69 3.67 -27.13 14.25
N ILE A 70 4.64 -26.71 13.44
CA ILE A 70 5.18 -27.50 12.32
C ILE A 70 5.71 -28.85 12.82
N ALA A 71 6.55 -28.85 13.87
CA ALA A 71 7.14 -30.07 14.41
C ALA A 71 6.10 -30.99 15.08
N THR A 72 5.15 -30.40 15.82
CA THR A 72 4.07 -31.12 16.51
C THR A 72 3.13 -31.81 15.53
N VAL A 73 2.70 -31.12 14.47
CA VAL A 73 1.83 -31.70 13.45
C VAL A 73 2.59 -32.77 12.66
N ARG A 74 3.86 -32.53 12.31
CA ARG A 74 4.68 -33.49 11.58
C ARG A 74 4.86 -34.79 12.36
N SER A 75 5.21 -34.71 13.64
CA SER A 75 5.40 -35.89 14.50
C SER A 75 4.10 -36.67 14.62
N ALA A 76 2.97 -36.02 14.90
CA ALA A 76 1.67 -36.68 14.97
C ALA A 76 1.29 -37.42 13.67
N ILE A 77 1.57 -36.84 12.49
CA ILE A 77 1.33 -37.49 11.20
C ILE A 77 2.22 -38.72 11.04
N GLN A 78 3.50 -38.61 11.37
CA GLN A 78 4.47 -39.71 11.23
C GLN A 78 4.21 -40.86 12.20
N GLU A 79 3.73 -40.59 13.42
CA GLU A 79 3.32 -41.62 14.37
C GLU A 79 2.10 -42.39 13.89
N THR A 80 1.13 -41.70 13.29
CA THR A 80 -0.13 -42.30 12.84
C THR A 80 0.02 -43.07 11.54
N ALA A 81 0.90 -42.60 10.64
CA ALA A 81 1.07 -43.14 9.30
C ALA A 81 2.56 -43.28 8.94
N PRO A 82 3.28 -44.24 9.56
CA PRO A 82 4.73 -44.41 9.37
C PRO A 82 5.13 -44.82 7.95
N ASN A 83 4.18 -45.32 7.15
CA ASN A 83 4.38 -45.70 5.75
C ASN A 83 4.34 -44.51 4.78
N LEU A 84 3.99 -43.31 5.24
CA LEU A 84 4.01 -42.11 4.40
C LEU A 84 5.45 -41.57 4.27
N PRO A 85 5.82 -41.00 3.11
CA PRO A 85 7.02 -40.19 3.00
C PRO A 85 7.03 -39.07 4.03
N PHE A 86 8.22 -38.55 4.35
CA PHE A 86 8.39 -37.48 5.33
C PHE A 86 7.40 -36.33 5.11
N ALA A 87 6.48 -36.14 6.06
CA ALA A 87 5.39 -35.17 5.95
C ALA A 87 5.91 -33.72 5.84
N SER A 88 5.67 -33.10 4.69
CA SER A 88 5.89 -31.66 4.50
C SER A 88 4.75 -30.89 5.17
N VAL A 89 5.10 -30.17 6.23
CA VAL A 89 4.20 -29.27 6.93
C VAL A 89 4.68 -27.85 6.63
N THR A 90 3.90 -27.14 5.82
CA THR A 90 4.23 -25.78 5.36
C THR A 90 3.13 -24.82 5.79
N PRO A 91 3.45 -23.72 6.50
CA PRO A 91 2.49 -22.68 6.78
C PRO A 91 1.87 -22.11 5.50
N LEU A 92 0.58 -21.80 5.55
CA LEU A 92 -0.13 -21.22 4.39
C LEU A 92 0.51 -19.90 3.92
N ALA A 93 1.06 -19.11 4.85
CA ALA A 93 1.76 -17.86 4.53
C ALA A 93 2.98 -18.08 3.62
N ASP A 94 3.74 -19.15 3.83
CA ASP A 94 4.92 -19.48 3.03
C ASP A 94 4.54 -20.00 1.65
N LEU A 95 3.42 -20.71 1.55
CA LEU A 95 2.86 -21.15 0.26
C LEU A 95 2.39 -19.96 -0.59
N LEU A 96 1.84 -18.92 0.03
CA LEU A 96 1.40 -17.70 -0.66
C LEU A 96 2.53 -16.69 -0.91
N ALA A 97 3.65 -16.80 -0.19
CA ALA A 97 4.73 -15.83 -0.27
C ALA A 97 5.27 -15.64 -1.71
N PRO A 98 5.55 -16.69 -2.52
CA PRO A 98 6.01 -16.53 -3.90
C PRO A 98 5.06 -15.73 -4.78
N SER A 99 3.74 -15.93 -4.61
CA SER A 99 2.72 -15.20 -5.36
C SER A 99 2.69 -13.71 -5.02
N ILE A 100 3.08 -13.33 -3.80
CA ILE A 100 3.01 -11.93 -3.30
C ILE A 100 4.34 -11.17 -3.48
N ARG A 101 5.46 -11.89 -3.69
CA ARG A 101 6.81 -11.31 -3.83
C ARG A 101 6.92 -10.19 -4.88
N PRO A 102 6.38 -10.31 -6.10
CA PRO A 102 6.49 -9.26 -7.11
C PRO A 102 5.87 -7.93 -6.65
N TRP A 103 4.71 -7.96 -6.00
CA TRP A 103 4.07 -6.76 -5.47
C TRP A 103 4.86 -6.13 -4.33
N ARG A 104 5.43 -6.94 -3.43
CA ARG A 104 6.31 -6.43 -2.36
C ARG A 104 7.55 -5.75 -2.92
N LEU A 105 8.20 -6.35 -3.92
CA LEU A 105 9.37 -5.75 -4.58
C LEU A 105 9.00 -4.42 -5.23
N GLY A 106 7.91 -4.40 -6.02
CA GLY A 106 7.40 -3.17 -6.61
C GLY A 106 7.11 -2.09 -5.57
N ALA A 107 6.41 -2.43 -4.50
CA ALA A 107 6.12 -1.50 -3.41
C ALA A 107 7.40 -0.93 -2.77
N THR A 108 8.42 -1.76 -2.52
CA THR A 108 9.70 -1.28 -1.98
C THR A 108 10.44 -0.34 -2.94
N MET A 109 10.46 -0.64 -4.24
CA MET A 109 11.11 0.20 -5.24
C MET A 109 10.39 1.55 -5.42
N PHE A 110 9.06 1.53 -5.56
CA PHE A 110 8.26 2.76 -5.65
C PHE A 110 8.36 3.61 -4.38
N SER A 111 8.43 2.99 -3.20
CA SER A 111 8.68 3.71 -1.95
C SER A 111 10.05 4.39 -1.96
N GLY A 112 11.09 3.71 -2.47
CA GLY A 112 12.41 4.30 -2.68
C GLY A 112 12.40 5.49 -3.66
N PHE A 113 11.73 5.35 -4.81
CA PHE A 113 11.60 6.43 -5.77
C PHE A 113 10.78 7.61 -5.23
N ALA A 114 9.71 7.35 -4.49
CA ALA A 114 8.91 8.38 -3.84
C ALA A 114 9.76 9.16 -2.81
N LEU A 115 10.58 8.46 -2.01
CA LEU A 115 11.49 9.10 -1.07
C LEU A 115 12.52 9.99 -1.78
N LEU A 116 13.15 9.49 -2.85
CA LEU A 116 14.10 10.27 -3.64
C LEU A 116 13.46 11.50 -4.29
N ALA A 117 12.27 11.34 -4.87
CA ALA A 117 11.51 12.45 -5.46
C ALA A 117 11.15 13.50 -4.41
N LEU A 118 10.80 13.07 -3.19
CA LEU A 118 10.48 13.96 -2.08
C LEU A 118 11.72 14.74 -1.60
N VAL A 119 12.87 14.07 -1.49
CA VAL A 119 14.15 14.74 -1.18
C VAL A 119 14.51 15.74 -2.27
N LEU A 120 14.43 15.35 -3.55
CA LEU A 120 14.75 16.22 -4.67
C LEU A 120 13.80 17.43 -4.72
N SER A 121 12.52 17.22 -4.46
CA SER A 121 11.53 18.29 -4.37
C SER A 121 11.83 19.25 -3.20
N ALA A 122 12.19 18.72 -2.03
CA ALA A 122 12.57 19.53 -0.87
C ALA A 122 13.82 20.38 -1.15
N VAL A 123 14.85 19.80 -1.76
CA VAL A 123 16.09 20.50 -2.16
C VAL A 123 15.79 21.56 -3.22
N GLY A 124 15.00 21.23 -4.24
CA GLY A 124 14.60 22.18 -5.28
C GLY A 124 13.80 23.36 -4.73
N LEU A 125 12.81 23.09 -3.86
CA LEU A 125 12.02 24.14 -3.22
C LEU A 125 12.89 25.02 -2.31
N TYR A 126 13.80 24.41 -1.54
CA TYR A 126 14.77 25.16 -0.73
C TYR A 126 15.63 26.06 -1.62
N GLY A 127 16.18 25.54 -2.73
CA GLY A 127 17.01 26.31 -3.65
C GLY A 127 16.30 27.50 -4.28
N VAL A 128 15.08 27.28 -4.79
CA VAL A 128 14.24 28.35 -5.36
C VAL A 128 13.91 29.40 -4.31
N LEU A 129 13.50 29.01 -3.11
CA LEU A 129 13.17 29.96 -2.04
C LEU A 129 14.40 30.70 -1.53
N ALA A 130 15.54 30.02 -1.37
CA ALA A 130 16.80 30.66 -0.99
C ALA A 130 17.23 31.69 -2.04
N TYR A 131 17.07 31.40 -3.32
CA TYR A 131 17.33 32.35 -4.40
C TYR A 131 16.41 33.58 -4.33
N VAL A 132 15.11 33.37 -4.14
CA VAL A 132 14.13 34.47 -3.97
C VAL A 132 14.45 35.33 -2.76
N VAL A 133 14.88 34.72 -1.64
CA VAL A 133 15.35 35.44 -0.47
C VAL A 133 16.53 36.34 -0.84
N THR A 134 17.55 35.81 -1.52
CA THR A 134 18.74 36.59 -1.89
C THR A 134 18.46 37.73 -2.87
N GLN A 135 17.50 37.58 -3.79
CA GLN A 135 17.11 38.68 -4.68
C GLN A 135 16.27 39.76 -3.99
N ARG A 136 15.48 39.38 -2.97
CA ARG A 136 14.54 40.28 -2.29
C ARG A 136 15.01 40.72 -0.90
N THR A 137 16.27 40.47 -0.54
CA THR A 137 16.89 40.93 0.70
C THR A 137 16.79 42.44 0.86
N HIS A 138 16.99 43.21 -0.22
CA HIS A 138 16.89 44.67 -0.20
C HIS A 138 15.46 45.14 0.10
N GLU A 139 14.45 44.61 -0.58
CA GLU A 139 13.03 44.92 -0.32
C GLU A 139 12.60 44.52 1.10
N MET A 140 13.08 43.36 1.59
CA MET A 140 12.80 42.88 2.95
C MET A 140 13.49 43.75 4.00
N GLY A 141 14.72 44.20 3.74
CA GLY A 141 15.45 45.13 4.60
C GLY A 141 14.74 46.46 4.75
N VAL A 142 14.24 47.04 3.65
CA VAL A 142 13.44 48.28 3.67
C VAL A 142 12.13 48.09 4.44
N ARG A 143 11.40 46.98 4.23
CA ARG A 143 10.16 46.68 4.99
C ARG A 143 10.42 46.56 6.49
N VAL A 144 11.48 45.86 6.89
CA VAL A 144 11.86 45.70 8.30
C VAL A 144 12.28 47.06 8.90
N ALA A 145 12.98 47.91 8.15
CA ALA A 145 13.33 49.27 8.58
C ALA A 145 12.09 50.17 8.76
N MET A 146 11.02 49.93 7.99
CA MET A 146 9.71 50.58 8.17
C MET A 146 8.82 49.92 9.25
N GLY A 147 9.34 48.98 10.03
CA GLY A 147 8.64 48.37 11.17
C GLY A 147 7.88 47.07 10.85
N ALA A 148 8.06 46.47 9.67
CA ALA A 148 7.41 45.21 9.34
C ALA A 148 7.88 44.06 10.25
N GLN A 149 6.94 43.24 10.72
CA GLN A 149 7.22 42.16 11.65
C GLN A 149 7.90 40.99 10.91
N ARG A 150 8.98 40.44 11.48
CA ARG A 150 9.73 39.28 10.95
C ARG A 150 8.84 38.07 10.62
N TRP A 151 7.68 37.98 11.28
CA TRP A 151 6.66 36.95 11.08
C TRP A 151 5.96 37.05 9.71
N ASP A 152 5.75 38.25 9.17
CA ASP A 152 5.05 38.45 7.91
C ASP A 152 5.85 37.91 6.72
N VAL A 153 7.18 38.11 6.77
CA VAL A 153 8.11 37.57 5.77
C VAL A 153 8.15 36.03 5.84
N GLN A 154 8.20 35.47 7.04
CA GLN A 154 8.19 34.02 7.22
C GLN A 154 6.88 33.39 6.71
N ARG A 155 5.73 33.97 7.08
CA ARG A 155 4.41 33.51 6.65
C ARG A 155 4.24 33.60 5.13
N LEU A 156 4.70 34.69 4.52
CA LEU A 156 4.63 34.86 3.07
C LEU A 156 5.42 33.77 2.33
N MET A 157 6.65 33.47 2.75
CA MET A 157 7.47 32.45 2.11
C MET A 157 6.94 31.04 2.31
N VAL A 158 6.56 30.69 3.54
CA VAL A 158 6.00 29.36 3.85
C VAL A 158 4.68 29.18 3.11
N SER A 159 3.80 30.17 3.09
CA SER A 159 2.53 30.07 2.34
C SER A 159 2.74 29.91 0.84
N HIS A 160 3.77 30.53 0.26
CA HIS A 160 4.11 30.34 -1.14
C HIS A 160 4.56 28.89 -1.40
N GLY A 161 5.48 28.36 -0.59
CA GLY A 161 5.93 26.97 -0.69
C GLY A 161 4.80 25.96 -0.50
N VAL A 162 3.93 26.18 0.50
CA VAL A 162 2.75 25.35 0.76
C VAL A 162 1.75 25.41 -0.39
N ARG A 163 1.49 26.58 -1.00
CA ARG A 163 0.59 26.68 -2.17
C ARG A 163 1.11 25.90 -3.37
N VAL A 164 2.41 25.99 -3.66
CA VAL A 164 3.03 25.21 -4.75
C VAL A 164 2.92 23.72 -4.47
N ALA A 165 3.22 23.29 -3.24
CA ALA A 165 3.10 21.89 -2.85
C ALA A 165 1.65 21.38 -2.87
N ALA A 166 0.68 22.19 -2.45
CA ALA A 166 -0.73 21.83 -2.48
C ALA A 166 -1.26 21.67 -3.92
N LEU A 167 -0.85 22.55 -4.85
CA LEU A 167 -1.17 22.41 -6.26
C LEU A 167 -0.53 21.14 -6.85
N GLY A 168 0.76 20.91 -6.56
CA GLY A 168 1.45 19.69 -6.97
C GLY A 168 0.80 18.42 -6.42
N ALA A 169 0.38 18.44 -5.16
CA ALA A 169 -0.32 17.33 -4.51
C ALA A 169 -1.69 17.08 -5.13
N ALA A 170 -2.45 18.12 -5.48
CA ALA A 170 -3.74 17.98 -6.16
C ALA A 170 -3.57 17.37 -7.57
N ILE A 171 -2.60 17.86 -8.35
CA ILE A 171 -2.28 17.32 -9.68
C ILE A 171 -1.80 15.87 -9.56
N GLY A 172 -0.92 15.59 -8.59
CA GLY A 172 -0.40 14.25 -8.32
C GLY A 172 -1.49 13.27 -7.89
N ALA A 173 -2.45 13.70 -7.08
CA ALA A 173 -3.59 12.88 -6.66
C ALA A 173 -4.48 12.51 -7.86
N VAL A 174 -4.78 13.47 -8.74
CA VAL A 174 -5.55 13.21 -9.97
C VAL A 174 -4.77 12.26 -10.89
N ALA A 175 -3.48 12.51 -11.12
CA ALA A 175 -2.63 11.64 -11.93
C ALA A 175 -2.54 10.22 -11.34
N GLY A 176 -2.41 10.11 -10.01
CA GLY A 176 -2.37 8.84 -9.29
C GLY A 176 -3.68 8.05 -9.40
N LEU A 177 -4.84 8.72 -9.33
CA LEU A 177 -6.15 8.10 -9.55
C LEU A 177 -6.32 7.58 -10.98
N VAL A 178 -5.86 8.35 -11.97
CA VAL A 178 -5.91 7.94 -13.38
C VAL A 178 -4.98 6.75 -13.62
N ALA A 179 -3.73 6.84 -13.16
CA ALA A 179 -2.75 5.76 -13.27
C ALA A 179 -3.23 4.50 -12.52
N GLY A 180 -3.75 4.65 -11.31
CA GLY A 180 -4.30 3.55 -10.50
C GLY A 180 -5.47 2.83 -11.17
N ARG A 181 -6.25 3.54 -12.01
CA ARG A 181 -7.29 2.90 -12.82
C ARG A 181 -6.69 2.01 -13.91
N VAL A 182 -5.66 2.47 -14.60
CA VAL A 182 -4.94 1.71 -15.64
C VAL A 182 -4.20 0.52 -15.05
N LEU A 183 -3.58 0.71 -13.88
CA LEU A 183 -2.83 -0.32 -13.18
C LEU A 183 -3.71 -1.22 -12.30
N SER A 184 -5.04 -1.07 -12.30
CA SER A 184 -5.93 -1.82 -11.40
C SER A 184 -5.79 -3.34 -11.51
N SER A 185 -5.43 -3.86 -12.68
CA SER A 185 -5.13 -5.29 -12.90
C SER A 185 -3.81 -5.76 -12.26
N LEU A 186 -2.91 -4.83 -11.96
CA LEU A 186 -1.64 -5.08 -11.30
C LEU A 186 -1.71 -4.90 -9.78
N LEU A 187 -2.74 -4.22 -9.26
CA LEU A 187 -2.94 -4.04 -7.82
C LEU A 187 -3.71 -5.25 -7.26
N TYR A 188 -3.05 -6.00 -6.37
CA TYR A 188 -3.67 -7.13 -5.69
C TYR A 188 -4.05 -6.79 -4.24
N GLY A 189 -5.32 -6.97 -3.88
CA GLY A 189 -5.80 -6.82 -2.51
C GLY A 189 -5.82 -5.38 -1.96
N VAL A 190 -5.54 -4.38 -2.80
CA VAL A 190 -5.55 -2.96 -2.43
C VAL A 190 -6.37 -2.14 -3.43
N SER A 191 -7.21 -1.25 -2.91
CA SER A 191 -8.02 -0.37 -3.75
C SER A 191 -7.18 0.81 -4.23
N PRO A 192 -7.16 1.12 -5.55
CA PRO A 192 -6.55 2.37 -6.06
C PRO A 192 -7.20 3.64 -5.48
N ARG A 193 -8.34 3.53 -4.79
CA ARG A 193 -9.12 4.63 -4.22
C ARG A 193 -9.17 4.59 -2.69
N ASP A 194 -8.19 3.96 -2.05
CA ASP A 194 -8.11 3.97 -0.59
C ASP A 194 -7.98 5.43 -0.09
N PRO A 195 -8.97 5.96 0.66
CA PRO A 195 -8.97 7.35 1.08
C PRO A 195 -7.81 7.65 2.05
N LEU A 196 -7.40 6.68 2.87
CA LEU A 196 -6.29 6.86 3.79
C LEU A 196 -4.98 7.09 3.02
N VAL A 197 -4.73 6.25 2.01
CA VAL A 197 -3.52 6.34 1.17
C VAL A 197 -3.48 7.66 0.42
N LEU A 198 -4.60 8.10 -0.16
CA LEU A 198 -4.69 9.37 -0.88
C LEU A 198 -4.45 10.57 0.04
N VAL A 199 -5.03 10.57 1.24
CA VAL A 199 -4.84 11.64 2.23
C VAL A 199 -3.39 11.71 2.69
N VAL A 200 -2.78 10.56 3.03
CA VAL A 200 -1.37 10.51 3.44
C VAL A 200 -0.45 10.96 2.30
N ALA A 201 -0.67 10.47 1.08
CA ALA A 201 0.12 10.84 -0.09
C ALA A 201 0.02 12.33 -0.44
N ALA A 202 -1.11 12.98 -0.15
CA ALA A 202 -1.28 14.42 -0.33
C ALA A 202 -0.65 15.26 0.81
N LEU A 203 -0.76 14.80 2.06
CA LEU A 203 -0.28 15.55 3.23
C LEU A 203 1.24 15.52 3.37
N VAL A 204 1.88 14.38 3.15
CA VAL A 204 3.34 14.20 3.31
C VAL A 204 4.15 15.24 2.51
N PRO A 205 3.96 15.44 1.19
CA PRO A 205 4.72 16.43 0.44
C PRO A 205 4.43 17.87 0.88
N VAL A 206 3.21 18.17 1.35
CA VAL A 206 2.86 19.50 1.88
C VAL A 206 3.60 19.79 3.19
N ILE A 207 3.66 18.80 4.11
CA ILE A 207 4.43 18.91 5.35
C ILE A 207 5.92 19.10 5.03
N VAL A 208 6.46 18.32 4.10
CA VAL A 208 7.86 18.41 3.70
C VAL A 208 8.17 19.76 3.07
N ALA A 209 7.28 20.29 2.23
CA ALA A 209 7.42 21.62 1.66
C ALA A 209 7.36 22.72 2.73
N ALA A 210 6.49 22.59 3.74
CA ALA A 210 6.42 23.52 4.86
C ALA A 210 7.74 23.51 5.67
N VAL A 211 8.29 22.33 5.95
CA VAL A 211 9.56 22.18 6.67
C VAL A 211 10.74 22.70 5.85
N ALA A 212 10.80 22.36 4.55
CA ALA A 212 11.87 22.79 3.65
C ALA A 212 11.87 24.32 3.43
N SER A 213 10.68 24.93 3.35
CA SER A 213 10.52 26.38 3.20
C SER A 213 10.76 27.17 4.48
N TYR A 214 10.63 26.54 5.65
CA TYR A 214 10.83 27.20 6.94
C TYR A 214 12.28 27.64 7.19
N LEU A 215 13.28 26.83 6.81
CA LEU A 215 14.70 27.20 6.98
C LEU A 215 15.09 28.51 6.26
N PRO A 216 14.88 28.66 4.93
CA PRO A 216 15.21 29.88 4.21
C PRO A 216 14.38 31.07 4.68
N ALA A 217 13.10 30.86 5.03
CA ALA A 217 12.25 31.88 5.64
C ALA A 217 12.82 32.40 6.98
N ARG A 218 13.30 31.49 7.83
CA ARG A 218 13.95 31.84 9.09
C ARG A 218 15.26 32.58 8.87
N ARG A 219 16.07 32.16 7.88
CA ARG A 219 17.30 32.88 7.49
C ARG A 219 16.98 34.31 7.05
N ALA A 220 16.01 34.50 6.14
CA ALA A 220 15.59 35.81 5.65
C ALA A 220 15.17 36.76 6.80
N SER A 221 14.41 36.24 7.76
CA SER A 221 13.93 37.04 8.91
C SER A 221 15.02 37.44 9.91
N ARG A 222 16.20 36.82 9.83
CA ARG A 222 17.36 37.07 10.71
C ARG A 222 18.45 37.92 10.05
N VAL A 223 18.33 38.24 8.76
CA VAL A 223 19.27 39.14 8.09
C VAL A 223 19.15 40.52 8.73
N ASP A 224 20.25 41.01 9.28
CA ASP A 224 20.32 42.25 10.05
C ASP A 224 20.28 43.46 9.09
N PRO A 225 19.30 44.37 9.19
CA PRO A 225 19.14 45.50 8.26
C PRO A 225 20.37 46.42 8.17
N VAL A 226 21.23 46.42 9.19
CA VAL A 226 22.46 47.23 9.22
C VAL A 226 23.54 46.71 8.25
N VAL A 227 23.54 45.42 7.92
CA VAL A 227 24.46 44.85 6.91
C VAL A 227 23.97 45.11 5.49
N ALA A 228 22.65 45.21 5.29
CA ALA A 228 22.04 45.46 3.98
C ALA A 228 22.27 46.89 3.45
N LEU A 229 22.54 47.86 4.35
CA LEU A 229 22.83 49.27 4.02
C LEU A 229 24.33 49.57 3.91
N ARG A 230 25.22 48.59 4.16
CA ARG A 230 26.67 48.78 4.18
C ARG A 230 27.41 48.17 2.99
N TYR A 231 26.67 47.59 2.05
CA TYR A 231 27.18 47.20 0.73
C TYR A 231 26.81 48.30 -0.28
N GLU A 232 27.63 49.35 -0.28
CA GLU A 232 28.00 50.09 -1.50
C GLU A 232 29.43 49.71 -1.87
#